data_AF-A0A9E6F7A7-F1
#
_entry.id   AF-A0A9E6F7A7-F1
#
_cell.length_a   1.000
_cell.length_b   1.000
_cell.length_c   1.000
_cell.angle_alpha   90.00
_cell.angle_beta   90.00
_cell.angle_gamma   90.00
#
_symmetry.space_group_name_H-M   'P 1'
#
loop_
_entity.id
_entity.type
_entity.pdbx_description
1 polymer ?
#
loop_
_entity_poly.entity_id
_entity_poly.type
_entity_poly.pdbx_seq_one_letter_code
_entity_poly.pdbx_strand_id
1 'polypeptide(L)'
;MAKSKTRYVCSSCGSVSVKYQGRCFECGSWGTLTEEALEAPSPTKTRSAKHLSNPLLRPQRLSELEEIKEERLSTGIDEFNRVLGG
;
A
#
# COMPACT_ATOMS: atom_id res chain seq x y z
N MET A 1 -13.38 -17.01 2.74
CA MET A 1 -14.13 -16.74 1.50
C MET A 1 -13.42 -15.59 0.77
N ALA A 2 -13.13 -15.74 -0.53
CA ALA A 2 -12.43 -14.70 -1.27
C ALA A 2 -13.33 -13.44 -1.35
N LYS A 3 -12.81 -12.30 -0.88
CA LYS A 3 -13.53 -11.03 -0.92
C LYS A 3 -13.77 -10.67 -2.39
N SER A 4 -15.03 -10.52 -2.79
CA SER A 4 -15.38 -10.05 -4.13
C SER A 4 -14.72 -8.68 -4.36
N LYS A 5 -13.99 -8.54 -5.47
CA LYS A 5 -13.47 -7.24 -5.88
C LYS A 5 -14.57 -6.55 -6.66
N THR A 6 -14.96 -5.36 -6.22
CA THR A 6 -15.89 -4.50 -6.95
C THR A 6 -15.10 -3.44 -7.71
N ARG A 7 -15.55 -3.11 -8.93
CA ARG A 7 -15.01 -2.01 -9.74
C ARG A 7 -16.15 -1.07 -10.09
N TYR A 8 -15.82 0.17 -10.38
CA TYR A 8 -16.77 1.21 -10.78
C TYR A 8 -16.45 1.63 -12.20
N VAL A 9 -17.44 1.55 -13.09
CA VAL A 9 -17.30 1.90 -14.52
C VAL A 9 -18.09 3.17 -14.79
N CYS A 10 -17.51 4.14 -15.48
CA CYS A 10 -18.23 5.33 -15.92
C CYS A 10 -19.08 5.01 -17.15
N SER A 11 -20.39 5.24 -17.07
CA SER A 11 -21.32 5.05 -18.21
C SER A 11 -21.12 6.07 -19.33
N SER A 12 -20.44 7.20 -19.08
CA SER A 12 -20.21 8.25 -20.09
C SER A 12 -18.92 8.08 -20.88
N CYS A 13 -17.84 7.56 -20.27
CA CYS A 13 -16.54 7.42 -20.94
C CYS A 13 -15.90 6.04 -20.82
N GLY A 14 -16.47 5.12 -20.05
CA GLY A 14 -15.94 3.77 -19.85
C GLY A 14 -14.77 3.67 -18.86
N SER A 15 -14.37 4.77 -18.21
CA SER A 15 -13.28 4.76 -17.22
C SER A 15 -13.57 3.78 -16.07
N VAL A 16 -12.55 3.04 -15.62
CA VAL A 16 -12.69 2.07 -14.52
C VAL A 16 -11.94 2.56 -13.27
N SER A 17 -12.61 2.55 -12.11
CA SER A 17 -12.02 2.87 -10.81
C SER A 17 -12.28 1.78 -9.78
N VAL A 18 -11.44 1.68 -8.75
CA VAL A 18 -11.57 0.70 -7.66
C VAL A 18 -12.35 1.28 -6.47
N LYS A 19 -12.64 2.59 -6.48
CA LYS A 19 -13.38 3.28 -5.41
C LYS A 19 -14.44 4.19 -6.02
N TYR A 20 -15.62 4.21 -5.39
CA TYR A 20 -16.66 5.17 -5.72
C TYR A 20 -16.26 6.56 -5.24
N GLN A 21 -16.33 7.56 -6.12
CA GLN A 21 -15.94 8.94 -5.81
C GLN A 21 -16.99 9.96 -6.28
N GLY A 22 -18.18 9.52 -6.70
CA GLY A 22 -19.30 10.38 -7.15
C GLY A 22 -19.07 11.08 -8.51
N ARG A 23 -17.82 11.46 -8.82
CA ARG A 23 -17.39 12.09 -10.06
C ARG A 23 -16.36 11.24 -10.80
N CYS A 24 -16.49 11.11 -12.11
CA CYS A 24 -15.47 10.51 -12.97
C CYS A 24 -14.26 11.44 -13.11
N PHE A 25 -13.04 10.95 -12.88
CA PHE A 25 -11.81 11.73 -13.06
C PHE A 25 -11.44 11.99 -14.51
N GLU A 26 -11.96 11.18 -15.43
CA GLU A 26 -11.54 11.15 -16.83
C GLU A 26 -12.41 12.05 -17.70
N CYS A 27 -13.73 12.02 -17.51
CA CYS A 27 -14.67 12.91 -18.23
C CYS A 27 -15.35 13.95 -17.34
N GLY A 28 -15.14 13.91 -16.02
CA GLY A 28 -15.68 14.92 -15.10
C GLY A 28 -17.18 14.79 -14.79
N SER A 29 -17.88 13.80 -15.37
CA SER A 29 -19.31 13.57 -15.18
C SER A 29 -19.63 13.12 -13.75
N TRP A 30 -20.79 13.54 -13.25
CA TRP A 30 -21.29 13.22 -11.92
C TRP A 30 -22.37 12.14 -12.00
N GLY A 31 -22.40 11.22 -11.02
CA GLY A 31 -23.45 10.21 -10.90
C GLY A 31 -23.42 9.11 -11.97
N THR A 32 -22.37 9.06 -12.80
CA THR A 32 -22.23 8.11 -13.92
C THR A 32 -21.41 6.87 -13.57
N LEU A 33 -20.91 6.74 -12.35
CA LEU A 33 -20.11 5.59 -11.91
C LEU A 33 -21.04 4.46 -11.47
N THR A 34 -21.07 3.36 -12.21
CA THR A 34 -21.86 2.16 -11.91
C THR A 34 -20.97 1.05 -11.35
N GLU A 35 -21.44 0.36 -10.31
CA GLU A 35 -20.72 -0.75 -9.69
C GLU A 35 -20.86 -2.03 -10.52
N GLU A 36 -19.73 -2.65 -10.84
CA GLU A 36 -19.65 -3.98 -11.45
C GLU A 36 -18.89 -4.91 -10.51
N ALA A 37 -19.54 -6.04 -10.17
CA ALA A 37 -18.86 -7.12 -9.48
C ALA A 37 -17.94 -7.83 -10.48
N LEU A 38 -16.64 -7.89 -10.17
CA LEU A 38 -15.74 -8.77 -10.91
C LEU A 38 -15.97 -10.20 -10.43
N GLU A 39 -16.19 -11.12 -11.37
CA GLU A 39 -16.09 -12.54 -11.07
C GLU A 39 -14.75 -12.81 -10.40
N ALA A 40 -14.81 -13.58 -9.30
CA ALA A 40 -13.61 -13.95 -8.58
C ALA A 40 -12.68 -14.67 -9.58
N PRO A 41 -11.41 -14.26 -9.72
CA PRO A 41 -10.48 -15.06 -10.49
C PRO A 41 -10.48 -16.47 -9.89
N SER A 42 -10.62 -17.48 -10.75
CA SER A 42 -10.36 -18.89 -10.42
C SER A 42 -9.16 -18.96 -9.48
N PRO A 43 -9.18 -19.81 -8.43
CA PRO A 43 -8.10 -19.92 -7.46
C PRO A 43 -6.81 -20.33 -8.16
N THR A 44 -6.13 -19.34 -8.73
CA THR A 44 -4.80 -19.48 -9.30
C THR A 44 -3.93 -19.61 -8.06
N LYS A 45 -3.44 -20.84 -7.86
CA LYS A 45 -2.48 -21.23 -6.83
C LYS A 45 -1.63 -20.02 -6.44
N THR A 46 -1.85 -19.56 -5.22
CA THR A 46 -1.03 -18.62 -4.46
C THR A 46 0.39 -18.53 -5.00
N ARG A 47 0.69 -17.45 -5.74
CA ARG A 47 2.05 -17.06 -6.13
C ARG A 47 2.83 -16.45 -4.95
N SER A 48 2.58 -16.93 -3.74
CA SER A 48 3.06 -16.29 -2.51
C SER A 48 3.61 -17.33 -1.53
N ALA A 49 4.61 -18.08 -1.97
CA ALA A 49 5.49 -18.83 -1.07
C ALA A 49 6.95 -18.86 -1.52
N LYS A 50 7.28 -18.38 -2.73
CA LYS A 50 8.68 -18.38 -3.22
C LYS A 50 9.56 -17.28 -2.62
N HIS A 51 8.99 -16.26 -1.97
CA HIS A 51 9.78 -15.22 -1.27
C HIS A 51 9.98 -15.51 0.22
N LEU A 52 9.26 -16.47 0.80
CA LEU A 52 9.42 -16.88 2.21
C LEU A 52 10.51 -17.94 2.41
N SER A 53 11.05 -18.50 1.32
CA SER A 53 12.11 -19.50 1.39
C SER A 53 13.53 -18.93 1.38
N ASN A 54 13.70 -17.59 1.39
CA ASN A 54 15.01 -17.02 1.64
C ASN A 54 15.27 -17.08 3.16
N PRO A 55 16.19 -17.92 3.66
CA PRO A 55 16.48 -18.01 5.09
C PRO A 55 16.93 -16.67 5.70
N LEU A 56 17.35 -15.71 4.88
CA LEU A 56 17.77 -14.36 5.29
C LEU A 56 16.60 -13.37 5.52
N LEU A 57 15.36 -13.70 5.14
CA LEU A 57 14.20 -12.79 5.22
C LEU A 57 13.18 -13.26 6.26
N ARG A 58 13.66 -13.76 7.41
CA ARG A 58 12.78 -14.12 8.53
C ARG A 58 12.42 -12.86 9.34
N PRO A 59 11.14 -12.60 9.62
CA PRO A 59 10.75 -11.55 10.54
C PRO A 59 11.38 -11.82 11.93
N GLN A 60 12.03 -10.81 12.51
CA GLN A 60 12.63 -10.87 13.83
C GLN A 60 11.93 -9.90 14.76
N ARG A 61 11.81 -10.22 16.05
CA ARG A 61 11.23 -9.30 17.02
C ARG A 61 12.21 -8.16 17.27
N LEU A 62 11.70 -6.94 17.48
CA LEU A 62 12.54 -5.77 17.77
C LEU A 62 13.44 -6.01 18.99
N SER A 63 12.95 -6.74 20.00
CA SER A 63 13.70 -7.10 21.22
C SER A 63 14.86 -8.08 21.00
N GLU A 64 14.92 -8.73 19.84
CA GLU A 64 15.97 -9.70 19.50
C GLU A 64 17.10 -9.04 18.68
N LEU A 65 16.96 -7.76 18.31
CA LEU A 65 17.99 -7.00 17.59
C LEU A 65 19.02 -6.45 18.58
N GLU A 66 20.30 -6.52 18.23
CA GLU A 66 21.36 -5.85 18.98
C GLU A 66 21.29 -4.33 18.74
N GLU A 67 21.34 -3.55 19.82
CA GLU A 67 21.42 -2.09 19.72
C GLU A 67 22.83 -1.68 19.31
N ILE A 68 22.97 -1.16 18.09
CA ILE A 68 24.19 -0.49 17.66
C ILE A 68 24.16 0.92 18.29
N LYS A 69 24.97 1.11 19.33
CA LYS A 69 25.17 2.43 19.95
C LYS A 69 26.18 3.22 19.13
N GLU A 70 25.70 4.12 18.29
CA GLU A 70 26.52 5.15 17.66
C GLU A 70 26.45 6.44 18.47
N GLU A 71 27.58 7.13 18.60
CA GLU A 71 27.63 8.46 19.20
C GLU A 71 27.02 9.49 18.24
N ARG A 72 26.20 10.38 18.79
CA ARG A 72 25.61 11.49 18.04
C ARG A 72 26.61 12.63 17.92
N LEU A 73 26.66 13.26 16.75
CA LEU A 73 27.62 14.32 16.43
C LEU A 73 27.00 15.70 16.65
N SER A 74 27.32 16.33 17.79
CA SER A 74 26.90 17.72 18.03
C SER A 74 27.48 18.68 17.01
N THR A 75 26.61 19.42 16.33
CA THR A 75 27.01 20.47 15.38
C THR A 75 27.23 21.84 16.04
N GLY A 76 26.96 21.96 17.35
CA GLY A 76 27.01 23.23 18.08
C GLY A 76 25.82 24.17 17.82
N ILE A 77 24.84 23.76 17.01
CA ILE A 77 23.62 24.51 16.73
C ILE A 77 22.41 23.72 17.26
N ASP A 78 21.77 24.24 18.31
CA ASP A 78 20.71 23.51 19.03
C ASP A 78 19.50 23.16 18.15
N GLU A 79 19.01 24.09 17.32
CA GLU A 79 17.89 23.83 16.41
C GLU A 79 18.22 22.75 15.37
N PHE A 80 19.48 22.67 14.93
CA PHE A 80 19.91 21.67 13.96
C PHE A 80 20.02 20.28 14.60
N ASN A 81 20.66 20.21 15.77
CA ASN A 81 20.77 18.99 16.58
C ASN A 81 19.38 18.46 16.99
N ARG A 82 18.40 19.34 17.24
CA ARG A 82 17.01 18.95 17.54
C ARG A 82 16.34 18.20 16.38
N VAL A 83 16.57 18.64 15.15
CA VAL A 83 15.96 18.03 13.95
C VAL A 83 16.63 16.70 13.61
N LEU A 84 17.95 16.63 13.71
CA LEU A 84 18.72 15.47 13.25
C LEU A 84 19.09 14.48 14.37
N GLY A 85 18.78 14.83 15.62
CA GLY A 85 18.87 13.93 16.76
C GLY A 85 20.18 14.00 17.53
N GLY A 86 20.97 15.06 17.36
CA GLY A 86 22.20 15.30 18.11
C GLY A 86 23.28 15.85 17.22
#